data_AF-A0AAI9T8X1-F1
#
_entry.id   AF-A0AAI9T8X1-F1
#
_cell.length_a   1.000
_cell.length_b   1.000
_cell.length_c   1.000
_cell.angle_alpha   90.00
_cell.angle_beta   90.00
_cell.angle_gamma   90.00
#
_symmetry.space_group_name_H-M   'P 1'
#
loop_
_entity.id
_entity.type
_entity.pdbx_description
1 polymer ?
#
loop_
_entity_poly.entity_id
_entity_poly.type
_entity_poly.pdbx_seq_one_letter_code
_entity_poly.pdbx_strand_id
1 'polypeptide(L)'
;MIDHLRTMFKHWVPFGWPYGFGSQTHDAKSPKQMSRRTSRSFRNTIFFLLLISVLTWQLIASQKDLSNLPYLRQTDDHSGPRVAIVVFITKPQTYMHLSLQNKDRYARLHGYDLFVDYESTSSRGTTWLKFDMVERVIKANQHDWVWYLDFDTLITNTSVSLTNLISKNLENVTMPNDIDLLVTDDW
;
A
#
# COMPACT_ATOMS: atom_id res chain seq x y z
N MET A 1 -17.58 -9.89 4.57
CA MET A 1 -18.43 -9.05 3.68
C MET A 1 -17.82 -8.95 2.27
N ILE A 2 -17.38 -10.07 1.68
CA ILE A 2 -17.10 -10.27 0.24
C ILE A 2 -17.63 -11.66 -0.23
N ASP A 3 -18.33 -12.42 0.62
CA ASP A 3 -18.93 -13.73 0.27
C ASP A 3 -20.46 -13.70 0.06
N HIS A 4 -21.01 -12.55 -0.33
CA HIS A 4 -22.44 -12.41 -0.63
C HIS A 4 -22.74 -11.91 -2.05
N LEU A 5 -21.73 -11.84 -2.93
CA LEU A 5 -21.90 -11.43 -4.34
C LEU A 5 -21.52 -12.52 -5.35
N ARG A 6 -21.50 -13.80 -4.94
CA ARG A 6 -21.31 -14.94 -5.85
C ARG A 6 -22.57 -15.76 -6.15
N THR A 7 -23.73 -15.36 -5.62
CA THR A 7 -24.98 -16.14 -5.71
C THR A 7 -26.09 -15.47 -6.54
N MET A 8 -25.79 -14.43 -7.32
CA MET A 8 -26.78 -13.68 -8.12
C MET A 8 -26.51 -13.65 -9.64
N PHE A 9 -25.91 -14.70 -10.21
CA PHE A 9 -25.83 -14.87 -11.68
C PHE A 9 -26.06 -16.34 -12.11
N LYS A 10 -27.11 -16.98 -11.58
CA LYS A 10 -27.53 -18.33 -12.01
C LYS A 10 -28.95 -18.43 -12.57
N HIS A 11 -29.70 -17.33 -12.67
CA HIS A 11 -31.07 -17.36 -13.19
C HIS A 11 -31.30 -16.24 -14.20
N TRP A 12 -30.74 -16.41 -15.40
CA TRP A 12 -31.23 -15.71 -16.59
C TRP A 12 -31.08 -16.63 -17.81
N VAL A 13 -32.02 -17.56 -17.91
CA VAL A 13 -32.44 -18.15 -19.18
C VAL A 13 -33.72 -17.41 -19.53
N PRO A 14 -33.80 -16.80 -20.72
CA PRO A 14 -34.94 -17.22 -21.52
C PRO A 14 -34.64 -17.27 -23.03
N PHE A 15 -35.55 -17.98 -23.68
CA PHE A 15 -35.90 -17.93 -25.11
C PHE A 15 -35.10 -18.78 -26.10
N GLY A 16 -35.82 -19.79 -26.58
CA GLY A 16 -35.42 -20.76 -27.59
C GLY A 16 -35.27 -20.15 -28.98
N TRP A 17 -34.42 -20.82 -29.76
CA TRP A 17 -34.22 -20.60 -31.17
C TRP A 17 -35.13 -21.55 -31.97
N PRO A 18 -35.98 -21.05 -32.88
CA PRO A 18 -36.53 -21.88 -33.93
C PRO A 18 -35.50 -22.04 -35.06
N TYR A 19 -35.27 -23.29 -35.45
CA TYR A 19 -34.64 -23.63 -36.72
C TYR A 19 -35.51 -23.12 -37.87
N GLY A 20 -34.97 -22.20 -38.67
CA GLY A 20 -35.59 -21.69 -39.90
C GLY A 20 -34.57 -21.67 -41.01
N PHE A 21 -34.57 -22.73 -41.83
CA PHE A 21 -33.89 -22.81 -43.12
C PHE A 21 -34.56 -21.79 -44.07
N GLY A 22 -33.83 -20.74 -44.44
CA GLY A 22 -34.27 -19.75 -45.43
C GLY A 22 -33.16 -19.50 -46.44
N SER A 23 -33.36 -19.96 -47.68
CA SER A 23 -32.48 -19.69 -48.81
C SER A 23 -32.48 -18.20 -49.14
N GLN A 24 -31.33 -17.53 -49.00
CA GLN A 24 -31.15 -16.19 -49.57
C GLN A 24 -30.52 -16.29 -50.95
N THR A 25 -31.27 -15.84 -51.93
CA THR A 25 -30.87 -15.57 -53.30
C THR A 25 -29.79 -14.48 -53.35
N HIS A 26 -28.78 -14.72 -54.19
CA HIS A 26 -27.73 -13.76 -54.51
C HIS A 26 -28.28 -12.52 -55.21
N ASP A 27 -28.35 -11.39 -54.50
CA ASP A 27 -28.44 -10.07 -55.13
C ASP A 27 -27.07 -9.36 -55.04
N ALA A 28 -26.46 -9.21 -56.20
CA ALA A 28 -25.20 -8.50 -56.38
C ALA A 28 -25.39 -7.00 -56.10
N LYS A 29 -24.92 -6.54 -54.93
CA LYS A 29 -24.85 -5.12 -54.61
C LYS A 29 -23.75 -4.43 -55.43
N SER A 30 -24.17 -3.37 -56.13
CA SER A 30 -23.34 -2.45 -56.92
C SER A 30 -22.14 -1.88 -56.12
N PRO A 31 -20.94 -1.70 -56.74
CA PRO A 31 -19.68 -1.40 -56.05
C PRO A 31 -19.55 -0.01 -55.40
N LYS A 32 -20.61 0.82 -55.38
CA LYS A 32 -20.49 2.24 -54.98
C LYS A 32 -20.84 2.57 -53.53
N GLN A 33 -21.15 1.59 -52.67
CA GLN A 33 -21.54 1.84 -51.26
C GLN A 33 -20.60 1.23 -50.19
N MET A 34 -19.36 0.88 -50.54
CA MET A 34 -18.41 0.24 -49.61
C MET A 34 -17.19 1.12 -49.26
N SER A 35 -17.34 2.45 -49.17
CA SER A 35 -16.21 3.32 -48.73
C SER A 35 -16.52 4.32 -47.61
N ARG A 36 -17.73 4.32 -47.04
CA ARG A 36 -18.11 5.30 -46.00
C ARG A 36 -18.26 4.76 -44.58
N ARG A 37 -18.09 3.45 -44.35
CA ARG A 37 -18.32 2.83 -43.02
C ARG A 37 -17.06 2.58 -42.17
N THR A 38 -15.87 2.69 -42.76
CA THR A 38 -14.59 2.41 -42.08
C THR A 38 -14.01 3.61 -41.31
N SER A 39 -14.49 4.82 -41.55
CA SER A 39 -13.91 6.05 -40.98
C SER A 39 -14.32 6.33 -39.51
N ARG A 40 -15.49 5.86 -39.05
CA ARG A 40 -15.94 6.09 -37.66
C ARG A 40 -15.26 5.18 -36.65
N SER A 41 -14.87 3.96 -37.05
CA SER A 41 -14.23 2.98 -36.15
C SER A 41 -12.83 3.41 -35.74
N PHE A 42 -12.06 4.00 -36.66
CA PHE A 42 -10.66 4.37 -36.41
C PHE A 42 -10.51 5.53 -35.42
N ARG A 43 -11.46 6.47 -35.42
CA ARG A 43 -11.45 7.62 -34.50
C ARG A 43 -11.59 7.16 -33.03
N ASN A 44 -12.48 6.20 -32.77
CA ASN A 44 -12.70 5.71 -31.41
C ASN A 44 -11.50 4.90 -30.89
N THR A 45 -10.79 4.18 -31.76
CA THR A 45 -9.57 3.46 -31.38
C THR A 45 -8.45 4.40 -30.95
N ILE A 46 -8.26 5.52 -31.66
CA ILE A 46 -7.25 6.52 -31.29
C ILE A 46 -7.58 7.16 -29.93
N PHE A 47 -8.83 7.54 -29.69
CA PHE A 47 -9.24 8.10 -28.39
C PHE A 47 -9.04 7.11 -27.25
N PHE A 48 -9.34 5.83 -27.46
CA PHE A 48 -9.17 4.80 -26.44
C PHE A 48 -7.68 4.55 -26.11
N LEU A 49 -6.81 4.53 -27.11
CA LEU A 49 -5.36 4.39 -26.90
C LEU A 49 -4.77 5.62 -26.20
N LEU A 50 -5.23 6.83 -26.53
CA LEU A 50 -4.83 8.05 -25.82
C LEU A 50 -5.28 8.01 -24.36
N LEU A 51 -6.51 7.60 -24.07
CA LEU A 51 -7.01 7.46 -22.71
C LEU A 51 -6.15 6.48 -21.88
N ILE A 52 -5.81 5.32 -22.46
CA ILE A 52 -4.94 4.33 -21.80
C ILE A 52 -3.54 4.92 -21.55
N SER A 53 -2.97 5.66 -22.52
CA SER A 53 -1.65 6.27 -22.35
C SER A 53 -1.64 7.33 -21.24
N VAL A 54 -2.72 8.11 -21.10
CA VAL A 54 -2.85 9.11 -20.03
C VAL A 54 -3.04 8.44 -18.68
N LEU A 55 -3.88 7.40 -18.58
CA LEU A 55 -4.12 6.68 -17.33
C LEU A 55 -2.86 5.90 -16.87
N THR A 56 -2.15 5.28 -17.80
CA THR A 56 -0.87 4.61 -17.48
C THR A 56 0.20 5.60 -17.07
N TRP A 57 0.28 6.77 -17.72
CA TRP A 57 1.18 7.85 -17.29
C TRP A 57 0.80 8.38 -15.90
N GLN A 58 -0.49 8.58 -15.60
CA GLN A 58 -0.94 9.01 -14.27
C GLN A 58 -0.62 7.97 -13.18
N LEU A 59 -0.80 6.67 -13.45
CA LEU A 59 -0.46 5.61 -12.50
C LEU A 59 1.06 5.50 -12.26
N ILE A 60 1.87 5.59 -13.32
CA ILE A 60 3.34 5.60 -13.21
C ILE A 60 3.83 6.86 -12.50
N ALA A 61 3.25 8.03 -12.79
CA ALA A 61 3.55 9.27 -12.09
C ALA A 61 3.17 9.19 -10.60
N SER A 62 2.00 8.62 -10.28
CA SER A 62 1.54 8.42 -8.90
C SER A 62 2.43 7.48 -8.09
N GLN A 63 2.99 6.43 -8.70
CA GLN A 63 3.96 5.56 -8.01
C GLN A 63 5.31 6.23 -7.76
N LYS A 64 5.75 7.12 -8.65
CA LYS A 64 7.01 7.88 -8.48
C LYS A 64 6.90 9.02 -7.46
N ASP A 65 5.68 9.41 -7.08
CA ASP A 65 5.43 10.50 -6.15
C ASP A 65 5.39 10.02 -4.68
N LEU A 66 5.10 8.74 -4.42
CA LEU A 66 5.17 8.17 -3.06
C LEU A 66 6.60 8.10 -2.51
N SER A 67 7.61 7.96 -3.38
CA SER A 67 9.03 8.03 -2.98
C SER A 67 9.56 9.46 -2.81
N ASN A 68 8.80 10.47 -3.26
CA ASN A 68 9.19 11.88 -3.26
C ASN A 68 8.19 12.78 -2.54
N LEU A 69 7.26 12.21 -1.75
CA LEU A 69 6.39 13.01 -0.92
C LEU A 69 7.30 13.94 -0.10
N PRO A 70 7.11 15.27 -0.18
CA PRO A 70 7.73 16.16 0.78
C PRO A 70 7.11 15.76 2.11
N TYR A 71 7.82 14.91 2.85
CA TYR A 71 7.53 14.64 4.23
C TYR A 71 7.54 16.02 4.89
N LEU A 72 6.35 16.52 5.18
CA LEU A 72 6.14 17.78 5.88
C LEU A 72 6.62 17.56 7.31
N ARG A 73 7.93 17.44 7.47
CA ARG A 73 8.61 17.62 8.73
C ARG A 73 8.33 19.06 9.07
N GLN A 74 7.40 19.26 9.97
CA GLN A 74 7.46 20.44 10.81
C GLN A 74 8.81 20.32 11.51
N THR A 75 9.81 21.07 11.01
CA THR A 75 11.13 21.18 11.60
C THR A 75 11.00 21.99 12.88
N ASP A 76 10.19 21.49 13.80
CA ASP A 76 10.31 21.88 15.18
C ASP A 76 11.66 21.33 15.61
N ASP A 77 12.49 22.22 16.15
CA ASP A 77 13.81 21.97 16.72
C ASP A 77 13.69 20.96 17.87
N HIS A 78 13.47 19.69 17.53
CA HIS A 78 13.33 18.61 18.49
C HIS A 78 14.72 18.29 19.00
N SER A 79 14.99 18.72 20.23
CA SER A 79 16.25 18.51 20.96
C SER A 79 16.50 17.05 21.37
N GLY A 80 15.98 16.06 20.65
CA GLY A 80 16.04 14.64 21.03
C GLY A 80 16.08 13.69 19.84
N PRO A 81 16.36 12.39 20.08
CA PRO A 81 16.51 11.40 19.02
C PRO A 81 15.23 11.23 18.20
N ARG A 82 15.40 11.13 16.88
CA ARG A 82 14.32 10.93 15.91
C ARG A 82 14.00 9.43 15.83
N VAL A 83 12.75 9.07 16.05
CA VAL A 83 12.33 7.67 16.11
C VAL A 83 11.35 7.33 14.99
N ALA A 84 11.58 6.21 14.32
CA ALA A 84 10.62 5.57 13.43
C ALA A 84 10.01 4.33 14.11
N ILE A 85 8.69 4.26 14.20
CA ILE A 85 7.94 3.06 14.55
C ILE A 85 7.57 2.35 13.25
N VAL A 86 7.88 1.05 13.17
CA VAL A 86 7.71 0.24 11.96
C VAL A 86 6.80 -0.94 12.27
N VAL A 87 5.73 -1.11 11.49
CA VAL A 87 4.70 -2.15 11.68
C VAL A 87 4.27 -2.68 10.33
N PHE A 88 3.94 -3.97 10.22
CA PHE A 88 3.26 -4.49 9.03
C PHE A 88 2.00 -5.27 9.38
N ILE A 89 1.03 -5.26 8.47
CA ILE A 89 -0.15 -6.12 8.50
C ILE A 89 -0.53 -6.51 7.07
N THR A 90 -0.24 -7.75 6.69
CA THR A 90 -0.52 -8.23 5.32
C THR A 90 -1.86 -8.95 5.17
N LYS A 91 -2.61 -9.11 6.27
CA LYS A 91 -3.92 -9.78 6.29
C LYS A 91 -4.89 -8.99 7.16
N PRO A 92 -6.12 -8.73 6.69
CA PRO A 92 -7.13 -8.04 7.50
C PRO A 92 -7.39 -8.76 8.82
N GLN A 93 -7.36 -8.02 9.93
CA GLN A 93 -7.70 -8.49 11.27
C GLN A 93 -8.86 -7.67 11.85
N THR A 94 -9.72 -8.30 12.65
CA THR A 94 -10.88 -7.62 13.27
C THR A 94 -10.45 -6.49 14.21
N TYR A 95 -9.30 -6.65 14.88
CA TYR A 95 -8.71 -5.68 15.82
C TYR A 95 -7.69 -4.74 15.18
N MET A 96 -7.65 -4.65 13.83
CA MET A 96 -6.73 -3.77 13.10
C MET A 96 -6.82 -2.31 13.50
N HIS A 97 -8.03 -1.79 13.59
CA HIS A 97 -8.26 -0.40 13.98
C HIS A 97 -7.73 -0.11 15.40
N LEU A 98 -7.89 -1.03 16.36
CA LEU A 98 -7.43 -0.84 17.74
C LEU A 98 -5.90 -0.79 17.81
N SER A 99 -5.24 -1.74 17.16
CA SER A 99 -3.78 -1.83 17.17
C SER A 99 -3.13 -0.62 16.47
N LEU A 100 -3.60 -0.26 15.28
CA LEU A 100 -3.03 0.85 14.53
C LEU A 100 -3.33 2.19 15.21
N GLN A 101 -4.53 2.37 15.78
CA GLN A 101 -4.87 3.59 16.53
C GLN A 101 -4.03 3.72 17.80
N ASN A 102 -3.72 2.61 18.49
CA ASN A 102 -2.85 2.62 19.66
C ASN A 102 -1.45 3.15 19.29
N LYS A 103 -0.87 2.65 18.20
CA LYS A 103 0.46 3.06 17.72
C LYS A 103 0.47 4.48 17.15
N ASP A 104 -0.52 4.87 16.37
CA ASP A 104 -0.66 6.22 15.81
C ASP A 104 -0.79 7.28 16.92
N ARG A 105 -1.63 7.02 17.95
CA ARG A 105 -1.75 7.94 19.09
C ARG A 105 -0.45 8.08 19.86
N TYR A 106 0.25 6.97 20.10
CA TYR A 106 1.54 7.00 20.79
C TYR A 106 2.61 7.75 19.98
N ALA A 107 2.69 7.49 18.67
CA ALA A 107 3.62 8.18 17.77
C ALA A 107 3.40 9.70 17.78
N ARG A 108 2.14 10.14 17.62
CA ARG A 108 1.80 11.57 17.67
C ARG A 108 2.07 12.20 19.02
N LEU A 109 1.81 11.49 20.12
CA LEU A 109 2.05 11.99 21.48
C LEU A 109 3.53 12.32 21.72
N HIS A 110 4.44 11.56 21.11
CA HIS A 110 5.89 11.68 21.35
C HIS A 110 6.69 12.24 20.16
N GLY A 111 6.01 12.66 19.08
CA GLY A 111 6.67 13.22 17.90
C GLY A 111 7.45 12.19 17.08
N TYR A 112 6.97 10.94 17.02
CA TYR A 112 7.58 9.86 16.25
C TYR A 112 6.90 9.65 14.91
N ASP A 113 7.64 9.06 13.97
CA ASP A 113 7.08 8.63 12.70
C ASP A 113 6.52 7.22 12.78
N LEU A 114 5.39 6.98 12.12
CA LEU A 114 4.77 5.66 12.03
C LEU A 114 4.74 5.17 10.58
N PHE A 115 5.47 4.11 10.30
CA PHE A 115 5.46 3.39 9.03
C PHE A 115 4.62 2.13 9.15
N VAL A 116 3.56 2.03 8.33
CA VAL A 116 2.71 0.85 8.24
C VAL A 116 2.74 0.30 6.83
N ASP A 117 3.15 -0.96 6.68
CA ASP A 117 3.09 -1.68 5.40
C ASP A 117 1.93 -2.67 5.40
N TYR A 118 1.16 -2.67 4.31
CA TYR A 118 0.00 -3.52 4.12
C TYR A 118 0.26 -4.65 3.10
N GLU A 119 1.42 -4.64 2.44
CA GLU A 119 1.73 -5.53 1.32
C GLU A 119 2.76 -6.59 1.70
N SER A 120 2.51 -7.84 1.30
CA SER A 120 3.48 -8.94 1.47
C SER A 120 4.44 -9.00 0.29
N THR A 121 5.36 -8.06 0.17
CA THR A 121 6.29 -7.97 -0.97
C THR A 121 7.59 -8.77 -0.80
N SER A 122 7.82 -9.36 0.38
CA SER A 122 9.07 -10.08 0.65
C SER A 122 9.14 -11.41 -0.10
N SER A 123 10.19 -11.59 -0.89
CA SER A 123 10.50 -12.84 -1.61
C SER A 123 10.77 -14.03 -0.69
N ARG A 124 11.14 -13.76 0.57
CA ARG A 124 11.45 -14.77 1.60
C ARG A 124 10.24 -15.16 2.44
N GLY A 125 9.09 -14.55 2.19
CA GLY A 125 7.84 -14.74 2.93
C GLY A 125 7.60 -13.65 3.98
N THR A 126 6.34 -13.56 4.42
CA THR A 126 5.82 -12.46 5.25
C THR A 126 6.61 -12.23 6.54
N THR A 127 7.11 -13.28 7.20
CA THR A 127 7.90 -13.16 8.44
C THR A 127 9.18 -12.33 8.25
N TRP A 128 9.75 -12.33 7.05
CA TRP A 128 11.00 -11.63 6.73
C TRP A 128 10.78 -10.18 6.29
N LEU A 129 9.53 -9.81 5.98
CA LEU A 129 9.17 -8.46 5.53
C LEU A 129 9.63 -7.37 6.51
N LYS A 130 9.63 -7.65 7.82
CA LYS A 130 10.12 -6.72 8.84
C LYS A 130 11.56 -6.26 8.61
N PHE A 131 12.44 -7.15 8.14
CA PHE A 131 13.82 -6.78 7.87
C PHE A 131 13.92 -5.88 6.63
N ASP A 132 13.15 -6.18 5.57
CA ASP A 132 13.09 -5.35 4.37
C ASP A 132 12.55 -3.93 4.70
N MET A 133 11.59 -3.84 5.62
CA MET A 133 11.06 -2.56 6.11
C MET A 133 12.07 -1.77 6.94
N VAL A 134 12.68 -2.42 7.93
CA VAL A 134 13.70 -1.80 8.79
C VAL A 134 14.89 -1.34 7.94
N GLU A 135 15.35 -2.14 6.99
CA GLU A 135 16.43 -1.78 6.08
C GLU A 135 16.08 -0.54 5.23
N ARG A 136 14.85 -0.43 4.71
CA ARG A 136 14.40 0.76 3.98
C ARG A 136 14.45 2.02 4.85
N VAL A 137 13.99 1.93 6.10
CA VAL A 137 14.01 3.05 7.04
C VAL A 137 15.45 3.46 7.40
N ILE A 138 16.33 2.49 7.68
CA ILE A 138 17.75 2.75 7.95
C ILE A 138 18.42 3.43 6.74
N LYS A 139 18.21 2.90 5.52
CA LYS A 139 18.79 3.46 4.29
C LYS A 139 18.29 4.87 3.97
N ALA A 140 17.09 5.24 4.42
CA ALA A 140 16.59 6.60 4.27
C ALA A 140 17.38 7.61 5.11
N ASN A 141 18.04 7.16 6.20
CA ASN A 141 18.89 7.97 7.07
C ASN A 141 18.19 9.22 7.66
N GLN A 142 16.89 9.09 7.96
CA GLN A 142 16.03 10.17 8.48
C GLN A 142 15.74 10.08 9.99
N HIS A 143 16.16 8.98 10.61
CA HIS A 143 15.88 8.59 11.99
C HIS A 143 17.15 8.11 12.66
N ASP A 144 17.22 8.30 13.97
CA ASP A 144 18.33 7.87 14.80
C ASP A 144 18.03 6.49 15.42
N TRP A 145 16.75 6.18 15.63
CA TRP A 145 16.28 4.89 16.13
C TRP A 145 15.12 4.34 15.31
N VAL A 146 15.12 3.02 15.12
CA VAL A 146 14.02 2.28 14.52
C VAL A 146 13.46 1.31 15.55
N TRP A 147 12.17 1.45 15.85
CA TRP A 147 11.43 0.54 16.71
C TRP A 147 10.45 -0.28 15.88
N TYR A 148 10.83 -1.51 15.60
CA TYR A 148 9.90 -2.46 14.98
C TYR A 148 8.92 -3.00 16.04
N LEU A 149 7.63 -2.97 15.71
CA LEU A 149 6.55 -3.51 16.54
C LEU A 149 5.69 -4.46 15.72
N ASP A 150 5.45 -5.65 16.25
CA ASP A 150 4.47 -6.54 15.66
C ASP A 150 3.06 -5.94 15.75
N PHE A 151 2.24 -6.25 14.76
CA PHE A 151 0.90 -5.66 14.66
C PHE A 151 -0.02 -6.08 15.81
N ASP A 152 0.15 -7.25 16.42
CA ASP A 152 -0.65 -7.72 17.55
C ASP A 152 -0.19 -7.20 18.92
N THR A 153 0.81 -6.32 18.96
CA THR A 153 1.26 -5.67 20.20
C THR A 153 0.46 -4.40 20.51
N LEU A 154 0.34 -4.07 21.80
CA LEU A 154 -0.23 -2.80 22.27
C LEU A 154 0.73 -2.10 23.22
N ILE A 155 0.87 -0.79 23.06
CA ILE A 155 1.57 0.10 23.98
C ILE A 155 0.58 0.47 25.08
N THR A 156 0.79 -0.08 26.27
CA THR A 156 -0.13 0.07 27.42
C THR A 156 0.20 1.28 28.28
N ASN A 157 1.48 1.59 28.47
CA ASN A 157 1.94 2.78 29.18
C ASN A 157 2.35 3.87 28.19
N THR A 158 1.40 4.70 27.76
CA THR A 158 1.63 5.72 26.74
C THR A 158 2.27 6.99 27.27
N SER A 159 2.33 7.21 28.59
CA SER A 159 2.93 8.41 29.18
C SER A 159 4.46 8.39 29.15
N VAL A 160 5.07 7.20 29.03
CA VAL A 160 6.52 7.03 28.94
C VAL A 160 6.95 7.06 27.48
N SER A 161 7.87 7.95 27.12
CA SER A 161 8.44 8.02 25.78
C SER A 161 9.53 6.97 25.58
N LEU A 162 9.64 6.44 24.35
CA LEU A 162 10.71 5.51 23.98
C LEU A 162 12.09 6.17 24.09
N THR A 163 12.20 7.45 23.72
CA THR A 163 13.45 8.21 23.83
C THR A 163 13.93 8.35 25.27
N ASN A 164 13.02 8.50 26.24
CA ASN A 164 13.38 8.49 27.66
C ASN A 164 13.91 7.11 28.08
N LEU A 165 13.25 6.03 27.67
CA LEU A 165 13.72 4.67 27.92
C LEU A 165 15.11 4.43 27.32
N ILE A 166 15.35 4.85 26.07
CA ILE A 166 16.65 4.74 25.42
C ILE A 166 17.72 5.49 26.23
N SER A 167 17.51 6.79 26.50
CA SER A 167 18.47 7.60 27.26
C SER A 167 18.78 6.97 28.62
N LYS A 168 17.76 6.57 29.37
CA LYS A 168 17.92 5.95 30.70
C LYS A 168 18.74 4.66 30.66
N ASN A 169 18.55 3.83 29.63
CA ASN A 169 19.31 2.59 29.49
C ASN A 169 20.75 2.82 29.02
N LEU A 170 21.00 3.90 28.26
CA LEU A 170 22.33 4.25 27.79
C LEU A 170 23.17 5.04 28.81
N GLU A 171 22.56 5.65 29.83
CA GLU A 171 23.22 6.48 30.86
C GLU A 171 24.45 5.80 31.52
N ASN A 172 24.42 4.48 31.70
CA ASN A 172 25.46 3.73 32.41
C ASN A 172 26.36 2.89 31.50
N VAL A 173 26.23 3.04 30.18
CA VAL A 173 27.03 2.30 29.20
C VAL A 173 28.31 3.07 28.87
N THR A 174 29.44 2.38 28.75
CA THR A 174 30.75 3.02 28.52
C THR A 174 30.84 3.75 27.17
N MET A 175 30.19 3.22 26.14
CA MET A 175 30.22 3.75 24.76
C MET A 175 28.80 3.79 24.18
N PRO A 176 27.94 4.71 24.65
CA PRO A 176 26.51 4.71 24.30
C PRO A 176 26.25 5.02 22.82
N ASN A 177 27.15 5.75 22.16
CA ASN A 177 27.04 6.09 20.74
C ASN A 177 27.43 4.95 19.79
N ASP A 178 28.10 3.91 20.32
CA ASP A 178 28.52 2.74 19.54
C ASP A 178 27.51 1.59 19.64
N ILE A 179 26.36 1.83 20.28
CA ILE A 179 25.29 0.83 20.46
C ILE A 179 24.33 0.88 19.26
N ASP A 180 24.38 -0.15 18.43
CA ASP A 180 23.48 -0.30 17.27
C ASP A 180 22.14 -0.96 17.61
N LEU A 181 22.08 -1.69 18.72
CA LEU A 181 20.92 -2.50 19.09
C LEU A 181 20.70 -2.51 20.61
N LEU A 182 19.46 -2.20 21.01
CA LEU A 182 18.99 -2.40 22.37
C LEU A 182 18.07 -3.62 22.39
N VAL A 183 18.44 -4.60 23.22
CA VAL A 183 17.61 -5.79 23.50
C VAL A 183 17.20 -5.75 24.96
N THR A 184 16.01 -6.28 25.25
CA THR A 184 15.55 -6.54 26.60
C THR A 184 15.70 -8.03 26.89
N ASP A 185 15.96 -8.39 28.14
CA ASP A 185 15.98 -9.79 28.53
C ASP A 185 14.59 -10.41 28.32
N ASP A 186 14.55 -11.54 27.62
CA ASP A 186 13.39 -12.43 27.61
C ASP A 186 13.38 -13.16 28.97
N TRP A 187 12.36 -12.91 29.77
CA TRP A 187 12.20 -13.51 31.11
C TRP A 187 11.86 -15.01 31.05
#